data_AF-A0A2V7VAH5-F1
#
_entry.id   AF-A0A2V7VAH5-F1
#
_cell.length_a   1.000
_cell.length_b   1.000
_cell.length_c   1.000
_cell.angle_alpha   90.00
_cell.angle_beta   90.00
_cell.angle_gamma   90.00
#
_symmetry.space_group_name_H-M   'P 1'
#
loop_
_entity.id
_entity.type
_entity.pdbx_description
1 polymer ?
#
loop_
_entity_poly.entity_id
_entity_poly.type
_entity_poly.pdbx_seq_one_letter_code
_entity_poly.pdbx_strand_id
1 'polypeptide(L)'
;AGAGDNSLETTPLVVRGRDAGLPALDAVMLITSPLGRVIALDAGRGQPVWEFAPPLLAPLRACCSKTNRGAGFGRVARADGGAEPRVYVATLDARLWALSASTGRPAPGFGDGVGPAGSVTVADNSAGYSLTMAPLFIPRADLPAGGATRGRDLVVVGISGGEYETRGFVTAYDALTGEMVWRFFTVPSPGDFGGDTWPTLTGPFADPFLRGGGGVWMTPAYDLAAGRLFIAVGNPGPNLDGTHRAGNNLFTDSIVALDVRTGKRVWHFQQVHHDIWDYDAASPPLLFDVAGQPAVGEAGKTGFFYILDRESGAPLFPCPETPVPPSDVVAPDGTDEAASPTQPVCEPGLQFVPLLRPGGPPPDPGAARQPIFTPPSKNGVIVQPSVYGGSEWSPVACHPALGLAFVSGVVQPASYIARPERQPRPGRYRFGGLPALKLSDVGGTLTAIRTRPPAPWWGAPWPPRAASSSMAKARRWEEPSSLSTLRAARSSSASGRAAA
;
A
#
# COMPACT_ATOMS: atom_id res chain seq x y z
N ALA A 1 1.31 28.87 -11.47
CA ALA A 1 1.45 27.72 -10.56
C ALA A 1 0.60 28.01 -9.32
N GLY A 2 -0.65 27.56 -9.30
CA GLY A 2 -1.48 27.66 -8.10
C GLY A 2 -1.03 26.62 -7.09
N ALA A 3 -0.79 27.04 -5.86
CA ALA A 3 -0.61 26.16 -4.71
C ALA A 3 -1.93 25.42 -4.44
N GLY A 4 -2.20 24.39 -5.23
CA GLY A 4 -3.25 23.41 -5.00
C GLY A 4 -2.56 22.12 -4.59
N ASP A 5 -2.56 21.85 -3.29
CA ASP A 5 -2.47 20.55 -2.63
C ASP A 5 -1.66 19.45 -3.35
N ASN A 6 -0.39 19.73 -3.67
CA ASN A 6 0.51 18.76 -4.29
C ASN A 6 1.49 18.26 -3.22
N SER A 7 1.17 17.15 -2.56
CA SER A 7 2.09 16.48 -1.63
C SER A 7 3.27 15.88 -2.40
N LEU A 8 4.48 16.02 -1.86
CA LEU A 8 5.66 15.32 -2.38
C LEU A 8 5.74 13.94 -1.72
N GLU A 9 4.95 13.01 -2.22
CA GLU A 9 4.99 11.61 -1.82
C GLU A 9 5.99 10.89 -2.72
N THR A 10 7.30 10.98 -2.52
CA THR A 10 8.29 10.32 -3.40
C THR A 10 9.38 9.64 -2.58
N THR A 11 9.87 8.49 -3.06
CA THR A 11 11.07 7.84 -2.54
C THR A 11 12.24 8.09 -3.48
N PRO A 12 13.24 8.91 -3.09
CA PRO A 12 14.42 9.13 -3.91
C PRO A 12 15.24 7.83 -4.08
N LEU A 13 15.68 7.54 -5.29
CA LEU A 13 16.66 6.48 -5.55
C LEU A 13 18.03 7.10 -5.71
N VAL A 14 19.03 6.61 -4.96
CA VAL A 14 20.43 7.01 -5.15
C VAL A 14 21.18 5.84 -5.77
N VAL A 15 21.68 6.04 -6.99
CA VAL A 15 22.39 5.02 -7.77
C VAL A 15 23.79 5.51 -8.08
N ARG A 16 24.76 4.60 -8.22
CA ARG A 16 26.13 4.99 -8.63
C ARG A 16 26.08 5.58 -10.03
N GLY A 17 26.81 6.66 -10.29
CA GLY A 17 26.76 7.32 -11.60
C GLY A 17 27.17 6.38 -12.74
N ARG A 18 28.19 5.54 -12.54
CA ARG A 18 28.56 4.48 -13.50
C ARG A 18 27.42 3.51 -13.82
N ASP A 19 26.57 3.18 -12.83
CA ASP A 19 25.46 2.25 -13.02
C ASP A 19 24.34 2.93 -13.81
N ALA A 20 24.15 4.24 -13.65
CA ALA A 20 23.23 5.09 -14.41
C ALA A 20 23.76 5.53 -15.80
N GLY A 21 24.98 5.13 -16.19
CA GLY A 21 25.59 5.55 -17.46
C GLY A 21 26.13 6.98 -17.45
N LEU A 22 26.44 7.50 -16.26
CA LEU A 22 26.98 8.84 -15.98
C LEU A 22 28.27 8.70 -15.14
N PRO A 23 29.35 8.10 -15.68
CA PRO A 23 30.56 7.75 -14.91
C PRO A 23 31.34 8.97 -14.37
N ALA A 24 31.05 10.18 -14.87
CA ALA A 24 31.62 11.43 -14.35
C ALA A 24 31.00 11.87 -13.02
N LEU A 25 29.91 11.21 -12.58
CA LEU A 25 29.25 11.45 -11.30
C LEU A 25 29.49 10.25 -10.38
N ASP A 26 29.74 10.51 -9.11
CA ASP A 26 29.86 9.44 -8.11
C ASP A 26 28.50 8.75 -7.89
N ALA A 27 27.46 9.56 -7.72
CA ALA A 27 26.10 9.11 -7.53
C ALA A 27 25.09 10.07 -8.16
N VAL A 28 23.98 9.49 -8.63
CA VAL A 28 22.84 10.19 -9.20
C VAL A 28 21.63 9.92 -8.30
N MET A 29 20.96 10.98 -7.88
CA MET A 29 19.69 10.90 -7.18
C MET A 29 18.55 11.08 -8.19
N LEU A 30 17.67 10.09 -8.28
CA LEU A 30 16.45 10.13 -9.07
C LEU A 30 15.29 10.41 -8.13
N ILE A 31 14.54 11.48 -8.40
CA ILE A 31 13.37 11.88 -7.62
C ILE A 31 12.20 12.14 -8.56
N THR A 32 10.99 11.79 -8.12
CA THR A 32 9.77 12.14 -8.86
C THR A 32 9.04 13.30 -8.21
N SER A 33 8.29 14.04 -9.00
CA SER A 33 7.42 15.12 -8.52
C SER A 33 5.96 14.83 -8.88
N PRO A 34 5.02 15.63 -8.36
CA PRO A 34 3.63 15.60 -8.82
C PRO A 34 3.54 15.63 -10.36
N LEU A 35 2.50 14.99 -10.91
CA LEU A 35 2.32 14.73 -12.34
C LEU A 35 3.34 13.74 -12.96
N GLY A 36 4.16 13.06 -12.15
CA GLY A 36 5.08 12.02 -12.63
C GLY A 36 6.30 12.54 -13.39
N ARG A 37 6.72 13.80 -13.14
CA ARG A 37 8.03 14.29 -13.61
C ARG A 37 9.13 13.49 -12.93
N VAL A 38 10.23 13.24 -13.64
CA VAL A 38 11.44 12.60 -13.12
C VAL A 38 12.60 13.57 -13.23
N ILE A 39 13.28 13.79 -12.12
CA ILE A 39 14.45 14.69 -12.04
C ILE A 39 15.65 13.85 -11.61
N ALA A 40 16.72 13.90 -12.39
CA ALA A 40 18.01 13.36 -12.02
C ALA A 40 18.92 14.48 -11.50
N LEU A 41 19.52 14.27 -10.33
CA LEU A 41 20.42 15.21 -9.67
C LEU A 41 21.80 14.56 -9.47
N ASP A 42 22.87 15.34 -9.55
CA ASP A 42 24.15 14.99 -8.93
C ASP A 42 23.92 14.90 -7.41
N ALA A 43 24.02 13.70 -6.85
CA ALA A 43 23.68 13.47 -5.44
C ALA A 43 24.62 14.21 -4.47
N GLY A 44 25.86 14.53 -4.89
CA GLY A 44 26.82 15.25 -4.06
C GLY A 44 26.62 16.76 -4.06
N ARG A 45 26.04 17.32 -5.14
CA ARG A 45 25.91 18.78 -5.33
C ARG A 45 24.47 19.28 -5.40
N GLY A 46 23.49 18.39 -5.54
CA GLY A 46 22.08 18.74 -5.73
C GLY A 46 21.78 19.42 -7.07
N GLN A 47 22.70 19.39 -8.03
CA GLN A 47 22.54 20.05 -9.33
C GLN A 47 21.78 19.16 -10.31
N PRO A 48 20.82 19.70 -11.09
CA PRO A 48 20.10 18.92 -12.09
C PRO A 48 21.02 18.43 -13.20
N VAL A 49 20.90 17.14 -13.54
CA VAL A 49 21.58 16.50 -14.66
C VAL A 49 20.65 16.47 -15.88
N TRP A 50 19.43 16.00 -15.69
CA TRP A 50 18.37 16.01 -16.69
C TRP A 50 17.00 15.99 -16.01
N GLU A 51 15.97 16.35 -16.76
CA GLU A 51 14.58 16.25 -16.32
C GLU A 51 13.72 15.64 -17.45
N PHE A 52 12.78 14.80 -17.05
CA PHE A 52 11.68 14.34 -17.90
C PHE A 52 10.34 14.83 -17.36
N ALA A 53 9.55 15.45 -18.23
CA ALA A 53 8.16 15.78 -17.97
C ALA A 53 7.27 14.97 -18.94
N PRO A 54 6.40 14.08 -18.43
CA PRO A 54 5.57 13.26 -19.31
C PRO A 54 4.52 14.11 -20.04
N PRO A 55 4.30 13.87 -21.35
CA PRO A 55 3.20 14.48 -22.10
C PRO A 55 1.86 13.80 -21.73
N LEU A 56 1.35 14.11 -20.55
CA LEU A 56 0.15 13.48 -19.98
C LEU A 56 -1.10 13.72 -20.84
N LEU A 57 -1.89 12.66 -21.05
CA LEU A 57 -3.18 12.74 -21.71
C LEU A 57 -4.27 13.24 -20.74
N ALA A 58 -4.91 14.35 -21.08
CA ALA A 58 -5.96 14.98 -20.27
C ALA A 58 -7.38 14.60 -20.76
N PRO A 59 -8.41 14.63 -19.89
CA PRO A 59 -8.38 15.00 -18.48
C PRO A 59 -7.88 13.86 -17.58
N LEU A 60 -7.08 14.19 -16.57
CA LEU A 60 -6.55 13.21 -15.61
C LEU A 60 -7.63 12.81 -14.59
N ARG A 61 -7.89 11.51 -14.47
CA ARG A 61 -8.64 10.94 -13.34
C ARG A 61 -7.68 10.58 -12.22
N ALA A 62 -7.85 11.19 -11.06
CA ALA A 62 -7.11 10.88 -9.85
C ALA A 62 -8.04 11.13 -8.66
N CYS A 63 -8.16 10.13 -7.77
CA CYS A 63 -9.01 10.24 -6.57
C CYS A 63 -8.56 11.40 -5.69
N CYS A 64 -7.25 11.57 -5.68
CA CYS A 64 -6.51 12.22 -4.66
C CYS A 64 -5.57 13.23 -5.34
N SER A 65 -4.63 13.79 -4.57
CA SER A 65 -3.62 14.71 -5.09
C SER A 65 -2.88 14.15 -6.34
N LYS A 66 -2.19 15.02 -7.07
CA LYS A 66 -1.47 14.69 -8.32
C LYS A 66 -0.13 14.00 -8.04
N THR A 67 -0.10 13.04 -7.11
CA THR A 67 1.12 12.50 -6.50
C THR A 67 1.80 11.43 -7.36
N ASN A 68 3.05 11.12 -7.02
CA ASN A 68 3.83 10.06 -7.65
C ASN A 68 4.91 9.54 -6.69
N ARG A 69 4.85 8.25 -6.35
CA ARG A 69 5.61 7.60 -5.25
C ARG A 69 7.06 7.27 -5.53
N GLY A 70 7.50 7.47 -6.76
CA GLY A 70 8.90 7.26 -7.14
C GLY A 70 9.04 6.64 -8.51
N ALA A 71 10.28 6.32 -8.84
CA ALA A 71 10.64 5.62 -10.06
C ALA A 71 11.16 4.21 -9.72
N GLY A 72 11.13 3.32 -10.71
CA GLY A 72 11.94 2.10 -10.71
C GLY A 72 13.25 2.35 -11.45
N PHE A 73 14.32 1.63 -11.09
CA PHE A 73 15.61 1.69 -11.79
C PHE A 73 16.16 0.29 -12.01
N GLY A 74 16.77 0.06 -13.18
CA GLY A 74 17.37 -1.21 -13.51
C GLY A 74 18.35 -1.14 -14.67
N ARG A 75 19.34 -2.05 -14.69
CA ARG A 75 20.14 -2.32 -15.88
C ARG A 75 19.48 -3.46 -16.65
N VAL A 76 18.87 -3.11 -17.76
CA VAL A 76 18.04 -4.02 -18.56
C VAL A 76 18.90 -4.65 -19.65
N ALA A 77 18.93 -5.97 -19.69
CA ALA A 77 19.72 -6.69 -20.67
C ALA A 77 19.08 -6.60 -22.07
N ARG A 78 19.92 -6.33 -23.05
CA ARG A 78 19.58 -6.17 -24.46
C ARG A 78 19.77 -7.48 -25.22
N ALA A 79 19.17 -7.55 -26.41
CA ALA A 79 19.31 -8.70 -27.30
C ALA A 79 20.75 -8.92 -27.80
N ASP A 80 21.58 -7.86 -27.84
CA ASP A 80 22.98 -7.91 -28.25
C ASP A 80 23.95 -8.41 -27.16
N GLY A 81 23.43 -8.85 -26.01
CA GLY A 81 24.21 -9.32 -24.87
C GLY A 81 24.72 -8.21 -23.94
N GLY A 82 24.48 -6.94 -24.25
CA GLY A 82 24.75 -5.81 -23.37
C GLY A 82 23.64 -5.57 -22.34
N ALA A 83 23.82 -4.56 -21.47
CA ALA A 83 22.77 -4.09 -20.58
C ALA A 83 22.78 -2.57 -20.46
N GLU A 84 21.60 -1.96 -20.40
CA GLU A 84 21.43 -0.51 -20.37
C GLU A 84 20.65 -0.02 -19.16
N PRO A 85 21.06 1.10 -18.56
CA PRO A 85 20.35 1.62 -17.40
C PRO A 85 19.09 2.36 -17.83
N ARG A 86 17.97 1.96 -17.23
CA ARG A 86 16.65 2.57 -17.45
C ARG A 86 16.04 3.04 -16.14
N VAL A 87 15.23 4.08 -16.27
CA VAL A 87 14.33 4.59 -15.22
C VAL A 87 12.90 4.35 -15.67
N TYR A 88 12.08 3.80 -14.79
CA TYR A 88 10.66 3.55 -15.05
C TYR A 88 9.79 4.45 -14.20
N VAL A 89 8.79 5.09 -14.79
CA VAL A 89 7.84 5.93 -14.05
C VAL A 89 6.43 5.63 -14.52
N ALA A 90 5.52 5.48 -13.57
CA ALA A 90 4.10 5.31 -13.83
C ALA A 90 3.38 6.67 -13.68
N THR A 91 2.45 7.00 -14.57
CA THR A 91 1.84 8.33 -14.64
C THR A 91 0.33 8.33 -14.49
N LEU A 92 -0.23 9.48 -14.10
CA LEU A 92 -1.65 9.64 -13.76
C LEU A 92 -2.61 9.36 -14.92
N ASP A 93 -2.14 9.38 -16.16
CA ASP A 93 -2.89 8.95 -17.36
C ASP A 93 -2.82 7.43 -17.61
N ALA A 94 -2.50 6.65 -16.57
CA ALA A 94 -2.39 5.19 -16.57
C ALA A 94 -1.37 4.66 -17.59
N ARG A 95 -0.22 5.33 -17.70
CA ARG A 95 0.91 4.89 -18.54
C ARG A 95 2.12 4.48 -17.72
N LEU A 96 2.86 3.51 -18.22
CA LEU A 96 4.20 3.17 -17.76
C LEU A 96 5.21 3.67 -18.79
N TRP A 97 6.16 4.49 -18.36
CA TRP A 97 7.24 5.01 -19.18
C TRP A 97 8.56 4.32 -18.86
N ALA A 98 9.38 4.10 -19.88
CA ALA A 98 10.78 3.75 -19.73
C ALA A 98 11.66 4.88 -20.27
N LEU A 99 12.66 5.30 -19.51
CA LEU A 99 13.57 6.40 -19.84
C LEU A 99 15.01 5.89 -19.82
N SER A 100 15.87 6.45 -20.66
CA SER A 100 17.32 6.30 -20.55
C SER A 100 17.79 6.96 -19.25
N ALA A 101 18.47 6.21 -18.37
CA ALA A 101 18.94 6.76 -17.09
C ALA A 101 20.02 7.85 -17.22
N SER A 102 20.74 7.88 -18.34
CA SER A 102 21.80 8.88 -18.58
C SER A 102 21.27 10.19 -19.17
N THR A 103 20.09 10.18 -19.80
CA THR A 103 19.59 11.34 -20.56
C THR A 103 18.17 11.78 -20.20
N GLY A 104 17.39 10.93 -19.52
CA GLY A 104 15.97 11.18 -19.25
C GLY A 104 15.05 11.04 -20.48
N ARG A 105 15.60 10.74 -21.66
CA ARG A 105 14.79 10.58 -22.88
C ARG A 105 14.02 9.26 -22.87
N PRO A 106 12.79 9.21 -23.42
CA PRO A 106 12.05 7.97 -23.58
C PRO A 106 12.88 6.89 -24.28
N ALA A 107 12.86 5.67 -23.75
CA ALA A 107 13.67 4.56 -24.20
C ALA A 107 13.16 4.06 -25.56
N PRO A 108 14.00 4.04 -26.61
CA PRO A 108 13.61 3.50 -27.91
C PRO A 108 13.22 2.02 -27.80
N GLY A 109 12.18 1.62 -28.53
CA GLY A 109 11.73 0.23 -28.57
C GLY A 109 10.92 -0.24 -27.35
N PHE A 110 10.71 0.62 -26.35
CA PHE A 110 9.74 0.36 -25.29
C PHE A 110 8.38 0.97 -25.65
N GLY A 111 7.31 0.18 -25.61
CA GLY A 111 5.95 0.68 -25.73
C GLY A 111 4.98 -0.25 -26.45
N ASP A 112 3.71 0.12 -26.43
CA ASP A 112 2.60 -0.63 -27.04
C ASP A 112 2.16 -0.10 -28.42
N GLY A 113 2.74 1.02 -28.87
CA GLY A 113 2.37 1.68 -30.12
C GLY A 113 1.04 2.45 -30.08
N VAL A 114 0.36 2.53 -28.93
CA VAL A 114 -0.93 3.22 -28.77
C VAL A 114 -0.75 4.69 -28.42
N GLY A 115 0.23 5.01 -27.57
CA GLY A 115 0.51 6.39 -27.17
C GLY A 115 1.92 6.86 -27.52
N PRO A 116 2.46 7.84 -26.77
CA PRO A 116 3.80 8.34 -27.02
C PRO A 116 4.86 7.24 -26.97
N ALA A 117 5.87 7.35 -27.85
CA ALA A 117 7.00 6.43 -27.88
C ALA A 117 7.74 6.38 -26.53
N GLY A 118 8.14 5.19 -26.09
CA GLY A 118 8.73 4.97 -24.77
C GLY A 118 7.70 4.78 -23.66
N SER A 119 6.41 4.57 -23.99
CA SER A 119 5.34 4.32 -23.02
C SER A 119 4.43 3.15 -23.40
N VAL A 120 3.88 2.50 -22.37
CA VAL A 120 2.81 1.50 -22.46
C VAL A 120 1.55 2.06 -21.81
N THR A 121 0.41 1.91 -22.46
CA THR A 121 -0.91 2.20 -21.91
C THR A 121 -1.33 1.04 -21.02
N VAL A 122 -1.28 1.21 -19.69
CA VAL A 122 -1.57 0.15 -18.72
C VAL A 122 -3.08 -0.09 -18.60
N ALA A 123 -3.86 0.99 -18.66
CA ALA A 123 -5.32 1.01 -18.72
C ALA A 123 -5.83 2.35 -19.30
N ASP A 124 -7.13 2.43 -19.54
CA ASP A 124 -7.79 3.65 -20.04
C ASP A 124 -8.07 4.64 -18.89
N ASN A 125 -7.37 5.78 -18.89
CA ASN A 125 -7.61 6.84 -17.90
C ASN A 125 -9.03 7.40 -17.96
N SER A 126 -9.68 7.41 -19.12
CA SER A 126 -11.04 7.92 -19.27
C SER A 126 -12.06 7.10 -18.46
N ALA A 127 -11.75 5.82 -18.25
CA ALA A 127 -12.51 4.88 -17.42
C ALA A 127 -12.19 4.98 -15.91
N GLY A 128 -11.35 5.95 -15.48
CA GLY A 128 -11.05 6.20 -14.06
C GLY A 128 -9.73 5.64 -13.56
N TYR A 129 -8.98 4.92 -14.40
CA TYR A 129 -7.70 4.33 -14.02
C TYR A 129 -6.57 5.36 -13.95
N SER A 130 -5.70 5.26 -12.96
CA SER A 130 -4.47 6.06 -12.87
C SER A 130 -3.34 5.27 -12.22
N LEU A 131 -2.12 5.82 -12.26
CA LEU A 131 -0.97 5.23 -11.57
C LEU A 131 -0.27 6.26 -10.71
N THR A 132 -0.11 5.94 -9.42
CA THR A 132 0.59 6.78 -8.44
C THR A 132 1.81 6.09 -7.81
N MET A 133 1.93 4.76 -7.94
CA MET A 133 3.01 3.97 -7.34
C MET A 133 4.37 4.15 -8.04
N ALA A 134 5.45 3.77 -7.34
CA ALA A 134 6.74 3.53 -7.98
C ALA A 134 6.76 2.13 -8.64
N PRO A 135 7.16 1.99 -9.92
CA PRO A 135 7.35 0.69 -10.56
C PRO A 135 8.44 -0.14 -9.88
N LEU A 136 8.23 -1.46 -9.78
CA LEU A 136 9.24 -2.40 -9.29
C LEU A 136 10.00 -3.02 -10.46
N PHE A 137 11.31 -2.82 -10.55
CA PHE A 137 12.17 -3.52 -11.50
C PHE A 137 12.73 -4.81 -10.88
N ILE A 138 12.74 -5.91 -11.63
CA ILE A 138 13.32 -7.19 -11.22
C ILE A 138 14.20 -7.71 -12.36
N PRO A 139 15.52 -7.82 -12.17
CA PRO A 139 16.40 -8.34 -13.21
C PRO A 139 16.19 -9.85 -13.40
N ARG A 140 16.44 -10.33 -14.61
CA ARG A 140 16.30 -11.75 -14.97
C ARG A 140 17.17 -12.70 -14.14
N ALA A 141 18.28 -12.19 -13.61
CA ALA A 141 19.17 -12.93 -12.71
C ALA A 141 18.52 -13.24 -11.36
N ASP A 142 17.55 -12.41 -10.96
CA ASP A 142 16.83 -12.52 -9.70
C ASP A 142 15.49 -13.25 -9.87
N LEU A 143 15.15 -13.69 -11.08
CA LEU A 143 13.92 -14.43 -11.35
C LEU A 143 14.19 -15.95 -11.30
N PRO A 144 13.32 -16.74 -10.65
CA PRO A 144 13.44 -18.17 -10.69
C PRO A 144 13.27 -18.70 -12.11
N ALA A 145 13.89 -19.85 -12.40
CA ALA A 145 13.78 -20.46 -13.71
C ALA A 145 12.33 -20.86 -14.06
N GLY A 146 11.99 -20.69 -15.34
CA GLY A 146 10.71 -21.13 -15.92
C GLY A 146 9.61 -20.07 -15.90
N GLY A 147 8.44 -20.47 -16.41
CA GLY A 147 7.26 -19.61 -16.55
C GLY A 147 7.39 -18.53 -17.63
N ALA A 148 6.47 -17.57 -17.60
CA ALA A 148 6.32 -16.53 -18.63
C ALA A 148 7.47 -15.50 -18.60
N THR A 149 8.22 -15.46 -17.50
CA THR A 149 9.29 -14.47 -17.25
C THR A 149 10.65 -14.92 -17.76
N ARG A 150 10.77 -16.14 -18.32
CA ARG A 150 12.05 -16.72 -18.72
C ARG A 150 12.80 -15.81 -19.69
N GLY A 151 14.03 -15.44 -19.29
CA GLY A 151 14.94 -14.65 -20.13
C GLY A 151 14.61 -13.15 -20.18
N ARG A 152 13.66 -12.67 -19.37
CA ARG A 152 13.19 -11.29 -19.36
C ARG A 152 13.57 -10.63 -18.04
N ASP A 153 13.96 -9.36 -18.11
CA ASP A 153 13.90 -8.48 -16.95
C ASP A 153 12.46 -7.96 -16.85
N LEU A 154 11.94 -7.75 -15.65
CA LEU A 154 10.55 -7.33 -15.44
C LEU A 154 10.46 -5.91 -14.89
N VAL A 155 9.40 -5.22 -15.27
CA VAL A 155 8.88 -4.06 -14.56
C VAL A 155 7.44 -4.33 -14.17
N VAL A 156 7.14 -4.24 -12.88
CA VAL A 156 5.84 -4.56 -12.29
C VAL A 156 5.14 -3.27 -11.86
N VAL A 157 3.90 -3.10 -12.32
CA VAL A 157 3.03 -1.99 -11.95
C VAL A 157 1.62 -2.49 -11.65
N GLY A 158 1.06 -1.97 -10.56
CA GLY A 158 -0.34 -2.10 -10.18
C GLY A 158 -1.23 -1.09 -10.89
N ILE A 159 -2.31 -0.65 -10.23
CA ILE A 159 -3.27 0.33 -10.76
C ILE A 159 -4.02 1.02 -9.62
N SER A 160 -4.42 2.28 -9.84
CA SER A 160 -5.29 3.06 -8.95
C SER A 160 -6.64 3.31 -9.61
N GLY A 161 -7.68 3.56 -8.80
CA GLY A 161 -9.02 3.91 -9.29
C GLY A 161 -10.19 3.32 -8.50
N GLY A 162 -10.01 2.94 -7.23
CA GLY A 162 -11.09 2.37 -6.39
C GLY A 162 -12.33 3.26 -6.36
N GLU A 163 -12.11 4.57 -6.19
CA GLU A 163 -13.15 5.60 -6.11
C GLU A 163 -13.82 5.89 -7.46
N TYR A 164 -13.39 5.24 -8.54
CA TYR A 164 -13.95 5.39 -9.88
C TYR A 164 -14.66 4.12 -10.35
N GLU A 165 -14.94 3.17 -9.43
CA GLU A 165 -15.64 1.92 -9.76
C GLU A 165 -14.89 1.15 -10.87
N THR A 166 -13.57 1.06 -10.74
CA THR A 166 -12.69 0.34 -11.68
C THR A 166 -12.45 -1.10 -11.25
N ARG A 167 -11.79 -1.92 -12.08
CA ARG A 167 -11.37 -3.28 -11.72
C ARG A 167 -9.85 -3.31 -11.51
N GLY A 168 -9.43 -3.56 -10.29
CA GLY A 168 -8.04 -3.59 -9.88
C GLY A 168 -7.25 -4.75 -10.49
N PHE A 169 -5.95 -4.50 -10.69
CA PHE A 169 -5.00 -5.50 -11.16
C PHE A 169 -3.56 -5.09 -10.85
N VAL A 170 -2.65 -6.06 -11.00
CA VAL A 170 -1.20 -5.84 -11.12
C VAL A 170 -0.68 -6.55 -12.37
N THR A 171 0.29 -5.92 -13.04
CA THR A 171 0.82 -6.36 -14.33
C THR A 171 2.34 -6.38 -14.30
N ALA A 172 2.94 -7.45 -14.82
CA ALA A 172 4.35 -7.47 -15.16
C ALA A 172 4.53 -7.25 -16.66
N TYR A 173 5.46 -6.38 -17.02
CA TYR A 173 5.89 -6.14 -18.38
C TYR A 173 7.35 -6.54 -18.54
N ASP A 174 7.73 -6.95 -19.75
CA ASP A 174 9.12 -7.05 -20.16
C ASP A 174 9.76 -5.65 -20.07
N ALA A 175 10.81 -5.53 -19.28
CA ALA A 175 11.43 -4.23 -19.00
C ALA A 175 12.13 -3.64 -20.24
N LEU A 176 12.51 -4.46 -21.22
CA LEU A 176 13.15 -4.01 -22.45
C LEU A 176 12.13 -3.50 -23.47
N THR A 177 11.03 -4.23 -23.68
CA THR A 177 10.10 -3.96 -24.78
C THR A 177 8.78 -3.32 -24.34
N GLY A 178 8.37 -3.51 -23.09
CA GLY A 178 7.03 -3.14 -22.63
C GLY A 178 5.95 -4.15 -22.99
N GLU A 179 6.32 -5.33 -23.51
CA GLU A 179 5.39 -6.44 -23.75
C GLU A 179 4.79 -6.93 -22.42
N MET A 180 3.46 -7.11 -22.35
CA MET A 180 2.82 -7.66 -21.16
C MET A 180 3.20 -9.14 -21.00
N VAL A 181 3.72 -9.50 -19.82
CA VAL A 181 4.13 -10.88 -19.50
C VAL A 181 3.00 -11.63 -18.80
N TRP A 182 2.39 -11.00 -17.79
CA TRP A 182 1.20 -11.51 -17.11
C TRP A 182 0.44 -10.37 -16.43
N ARG A 183 -0.84 -10.61 -16.14
CA ARG A 183 -1.70 -9.74 -15.33
C ARG A 183 -2.50 -10.57 -14.33
N PHE A 184 -2.57 -10.09 -13.10
CA PHE A 184 -3.43 -10.61 -12.04
C PHE A 184 -4.51 -9.59 -11.72
N PHE A 185 -5.79 -9.96 -11.88
CA PHE A 185 -6.91 -9.14 -11.42
C PHE A 185 -7.15 -9.41 -9.94
N THR A 186 -7.15 -8.34 -9.13
CA THR A 186 -7.38 -8.42 -7.68
C THR A 186 -8.86 -8.57 -7.35
N VAL A 187 -9.73 -8.21 -8.28
CA VAL A 187 -11.15 -8.57 -8.27
C VAL A 187 -11.34 -9.74 -9.25
N PRO A 188 -11.52 -10.98 -8.77
CA PRO A 188 -11.63 -12.19 -9.58
C PRO A 188 -12.93 -12.22 -10.39
N SER A 189 -12.91 -12.89 -11.54
CA SER A 189 -14.12 -13.11 -12.33
C SER A 189 -14.95 -14.25 -11.70
N PRO A 190 -16.25 -14.37 -12.03
CA PRO A 190 -17.02 -15.55 -11.70
C PRO A 190 -16.32 -16.83 -12.19
N GLY A 191 -16.17 -17.82 -11.31
CA GLY A 191 -15.47 -19.09 -11.61
C GLY A 191 -13.98 -19.11 -11.27
N ASP A 192 -13.34 -17.95 -11.08
CA ASP A 192 -11.99 -17.88 -10.51
C ASP A 192 -12.06 -18.04 -8.98
N PHE A 193 -10.94 -18.43 -8.35
CA PHE A 193 -10.85 -18.47 -6.89
C PHE A 193 -11.20 -17.10 -6.29
N GLY A 194 -12.14 -17.06 -5.34
CA GLY A 194 -12.63 -15.84 -4.70
C GLY A 194 -13.74 -15.13 -5.49
N GLY A 195 -14.01 -15.52 -6.74
CA GLY A 195 -15.09 -14.97 -7.55
C GLY A 195 -16.48 -15.27 -6.98
N ASP A 196 -16.60 -16.33 -6.18
CA ASP A 196 -17.79 -16.71 -5.42
C ASP A 196 -18.12 -15.76 -4.26
N THR A 197 -17.18 -14.90 -3.87
CA THR A 197 -17.38 -13.86 -2.84
C THR A 197 -17.92 -12.54 -3.40
N TRP A 198 -18.21 -12.49 -4.70
CA TRP A 198 -18.90 -11.39 -5.37
C TRP A 198 -20.29 -11.86 -5.83
N PRO A 199 -21.33 -11.02 -5.69
CA PRO A 199 -22.69 -11.47 -5.98
C PRO A 199 -22.93 -11.50 -7.50
N THR A 200 -23.77 -12.45 -7.91
CA THR A 200 -24.37 -12.43 -9.25
C THR A 200 -25.65 -11.61 -9.20
N LEU A 201 -25.62 -10.42 -9.79
CA LEU A 201 -26.74 -9.48 -9.83
C LEU A 201 -27.29 -9.34 -11.24
N THR A 202 -28.53 -8.89 -11.35
CA THR A 202 -29.16 -8.53 -12.62
C THR A 202 -29.50 -7.03 -12.66
N GLY A 203 -29.89 -6.53 -13.83
CA GLY A 203 -30.29 -5.14 -14.00
C GLY A 203 -29.11 -4.17 -13.95
N PRO A 204 -29.32 -2.92 -13.49
CA PRO A 204 -28.30 -1.87 -13.55
C PRO A 204 -27.00 -2.19 -12.80
N PHE A 205 -27.05 -3.09 -11.82
CA PHE A 205 -25.93 -3.45 -10.96
C PHE A 205 -25.22 -4.75 -11.36
N ALA A 206 -25.58 -5.34 -12.51
CA ALA A 206 -24.95 -6.55 -13.01
C ALA A 206 -23.42 -6.45 -13.06
N ASP A 207 -22.76 -7.59 -12.92
CA ASP A 207 -21.30 -7.73 -12.98
C ASP A 207 -20.52 -6.78 -12.04
N PRO A 208 -20.83 -6.74 -10.73
CA PRO A 208 -20.15 -5.83 -9.79
C PRO A 208 -18.63 -6.05 -9.74
N PHE A 209 -18.15 -7.25 -10.04
CA PHE A 209 -16.73 -7.58 -10.13
C PHE A 209 -15.98 -6.80 -11.23
N LEU A 210 -16.65 -6.29 -12.27
CA LEU A 210 -16.05 -5.45 -13.30
C LEU A 210 -15.76 -4.01 -12.83
N ARG A 211 -16.29 -3.66 -11.66
CA ARG A 211 -16.25 -2.32 -11.07
C ARG A 211 -15.92 -2.33 -9.58
N GLY A 212 -15.34 -3.45 -9.12
CA GLY A 212 -15.21 -3.79 -7.71
C GLY A 212 -14.04 -3.13 -6.98
N GLY A 213 -13.36 -2.13 -7.53
CA GLY A 213 -12.21 -1.49 -6.89
C GLY A 213 -10.97 -2.40 -6.87
N GLY A 214 -10.30 -2.52 -5.73
CA GLY A 214 -9.18 -3.45 -5.52
C GLY A 214 -7.85 -2.97 -6.14
N GLY A 215 -7.63 -1.66 -6.25
CA GLY A 215 -6.39 -1.13 -6.85
C GLY A 215 -5.12 -1.59 -6.11
N VAL A 216 -4.03 -1.79 -6.83
CA VAL A 216 -2.69 -2.04 -6.26
C VAL A 216 -1.87 -0.78 -6.47
N TRP A 217 -1.95 0.16 -5.54
CA TRP A 217 -1.46 1.52 -5.74
C TRP A 217 -0.13 1.80 -5.01
N MET A 218 0.48 0.75 -4.45
CA MET A 218 1.79 0.75 -3.81
C MET A 218 2.75 -0.26 -4.45
N THR A 219 4.05 -0.04 -4.29
CA THR A 219 5.11 -0.92 -4.80
C THR A 219 5.07 -2.28 -4.11
N PRO A 220 5.03 -3.41 -4.86
CA PRO A 220 5.08 -4.75 -4.29
C PRO A 220 6.43 -5.00 -3.61
N ALA A 221 6.44 -5.90 -2.62
CA ALA A 221 7.68 -6.47 -2.13
C ALA A 221 8.03 -7.74 -2.89
N TYR A 222 9.31 -8.00 -3.14
CA TYR A 222 9.79 -9.18 -3.85
C TYR A 222 10.71 -10.04 -2.98
N ASP A 223 10.34 -11.29 -2.78
CA ASP A 223 11.18 -12.31 -2.15
C ASP A 223 11.91 -13.10 -3.23
N LEU A 224 13.20 -12.81 -3.36
CA LEU A 224 14.12 -13.45 -4.30
C LEU A 224 14.22 -14.96 -4.08
N ALA A 225 14.27 -15.42 -2.83
CA ALA A 225 14.49 -16.82 -2.51
C ALA A 225 13.29 -17.68 -2.92
N ALA A 226 12.08 -17.17 -2.67
CA ALA A 226 10.84 -17.86 -3.00
C ALA A 226 10.32 -17.55 -4.42
N GLY A 227 10.81 -16.49 -5.08
CA GLY A 227 10.25 -16.00 -6.33
C GLY A 227 8.82 -15.47 -6.16
N ARG A 228 8.55 -14.77 -5.05
CA ARG A 228 7.19 -14.32 -4.69
C ARG A 228 7.09 -12.81 -4.64
N LEU A 229 6.00 -12.29 -5.20
CA LEU A 229 5.58 -10.91 -5.03
C LEU A 229 4.52 -10.83 -3.93
N PHE A 230 4.62 -9.84 -3.07
CA PHE A 230 3.59 -9.49 -2.09
C PHE A 230 3.00 -8.14 -2.48
N ILE A 231 1.70 -8.13 -2.75
CA ILE A 231 0.95 -6.92 -3.08
C ILE A 231 0.00 -6.58 -1.93
N ALA A 232 -0.19 -5.28 -1.70
CA ALA A 232 -1.26 -4.75 -0.87
C ALA A 232 -2.40 -4.31 -1.80
N VAL A 233 -3.60 -4.83 -1.57
CA VAL A 233 -4.78 -4.62 -2.41
C VAL A 233 -5.72 -3.63 -1.74
N GLY A 234 -6.20 -2.68 -2.53
CA GLY A 234 -7.11 -1.64 -2.09
C GLY A 234 -8.56 -2.10 -1.87
N ASN A 235 -9.42 -1.10 -1.63
CA ASN A 235 -10.78 -1.20 -1.17
C ASN A 235 -11.73 -1.66 -2.28
N PRO A 236 -12.87 -2.26 -1.93
CA PRO A 236 -13.91 -2.56 -2.89
C PRO A 236 -14.59 -1.26 -3.38
N GLY A 237 -15.16 -1.33 -4.57
CA GLY A 237 -15.95 -0.24 -5.16
C GLY A 237 -17.45 -0.58 -5.19
N PRO A 238 -18.35 0.36 -4.85
CA PRO A 238 -18.10 1.65 -4.21
C PRO A 238 -17.67 1.51 -2.73
N ASN A 239 -16.82 2.43 -2.26
CA ASN A 239 -16.06 2.28 -1.02
C ASN A 239 -16.93 2.10 0.25
N LEU A 240 -17.98 2.89 0.41
CA LEU A 240 -18.82 2.98 1.61
C LEU A 240 -20.26 2.50 1.38
N ASP A 241 -20.46 1.72 0.32
CA ASP A 241 -21.77 1.20 -0.07
C ASP A 241 -21.66 -0.27 -0.46
N GLY A 242 -22.14 -1.13 0.42
CA GLY A 242 -22.12 -2.58 0.27
C GLY A 242 -23.37 -3.17 -0.39
N THR A 243 -24.42 -2.38 -0.67
CA THR A 243 -25.77 -2.91 -0.96
C THR A 243 -25.83 -3.80 -2.19
N HIS A 244 -25.01 -3.54 -3.21
CA HIS A 244 -24.97 -4.31 -4.46
C HIS A 244 -23.63 -5.03 -4.67
N ARG A 245 -22.94 -5.38 -3.57
CA ARG A 245 -21.70 -6.16 -3.58
C ARG A 245 -21.58 -7.09 -2.37
N ALA A 246 -22.68 -7.68 -1.92
CA ALA A 246 -22.67 -8.62 -0.80
C ALA A 246 -21.63 -9.75 -0.96
N GLY A 247 -20.97 -10.12 0.14
CA GLY A 247 -19.90 -11.11 0.20
C GLY A 247 -18.55 -10.50 0.59
N ASN A 248 -17.53 -11.33 0.84
CA ASN A 248 -16.24 -10.86 1.34
C ASN A 248 -15.47 -9.97 0.34
N ASN A 249 -15.89 -9.91 -0.94
CA ASN A 249 -15.27 -9.08 -1.97
C ASN A 249 -13.77 -9.38 -2.21
N LEU A 250 -13.37 -10.66 -2.13
CA LEU A 250 -11.98 -11.04 -2.32
C LEU A 250 -11.47 -10.57 -3.69
N PHE A 251 -10.24 -10.08 -3.83
CA PHE A 251 -9.18 -9.98 -2.82
C PHE A 251 -8.98 -8.54 -2.34
N THR A 252 -10.04 -7.73 -2.20
CA THR A 252 -9.90 -6.37 -1.67
C THR A 252 -9.35 -6.42 -0.24
N ASP A 253 -8.71 -5.34 0.18
CA ASP A 253 -8.21 -5.14 1.55
C ASP A 253 -7.28 -6.26 2.02
N SER A 254 -6.46 -6.78 1.11
CA SER A 254 -5.69 -8.00 1.34
C SER A 254 -4.20 -7.80 1.10
N ILE A 255 -3.38 -8.54 1.85
CA ILE A 255 -2.04 -8.90 1.38
C ILE A 255 -2.19 -10.16 0.53
N VAL A 256 -1.71 -10.12 -0.71
CA VAL A 256 -1.75 -11.26 -1.64
C VAL A 256 -0.34 -11.63 -2.07
N ALA A 257 0.00 -12.91 -1.96
CA ALA A 257 1.24 -13.46 -2.49
C ALA A 257 1.02 -14.03 -3.89
N LEU A 258 1.85 -13.63 -4.84
CA LEU A 258 1.83 -14.07 -6.23
C LEU A 258 3.15 -14.77 -6.59
N ASP A 259 3.09 -15.82 -7.39
CA ASP A 259 4.28 -16.38 -8.05
C ASP A 259 4.75 -15.42 -9.16
N VAL A 260 5.98 -14.93 -9.05
CA VAL A 260 6.51 -13.92 -10.00
C VAL A 260 6.56 -14.44 -11.44
N ARG A 261 6.70 -15.77 -11.64
CA ARG A 261 6.85 -16.38 -12.97
C ARG A 261 5.56 -16.41 -13.75
N THR A 262 4.42 -16.41 -13.06
CA THR A 262 3.10 -16.62 -13.69
C THR A 262 2.05 -15.58 -13.30
N GLY A 263 2.30 -14.76 -12.27
CA GLY A 263 1.31 -13.85 -11.70
C GLY A 263 0.15 -14.55 -10.98
N LYS A 264 0.27 -15.85 -10.66
CA LYS A 264 -0.83 -16.61 -10.04
C LYS A 264 -0.78 -16.48 -8.52
N ARG A 265 -1.97 -16.44 -7.90
CA ARG A 265 -2.12 -16.42 -6.44
C ARG A 265 -1.51 -17.66 -5.80
N VAL A 266 -0.69 -17.45 -4.76
CA VAL A 266 -0.18 -18.50 -3.86
C VAL A 266 -1.06 -18.55 -2.61
N TRP A 267 -1.12 -17.46 -1.87
CA TRP A 267 -1.95 -17.27 -0.68
C TRP A 267 -2.45 -15.83 -0.61
N HIS A 268 -3.42 -15.56 0.26
CA HIS A 268 -3.84 -14.20 0.62
C HIS A 268 -4.26 -14.16 2.09
N PHE A 269 -4.21 -12.98 2.69
CA PHE A 269 -4.80 -12.66 3.98
C PHE A 269 -5.60 -11.38 3.83
N GLN A 270 -6.91 -11.46 4.04
CA GLN A 270 -7.82 -10.32 3.96
C GLN A 270 -7.88 -9.63 5.33
N GLN A 271 -7.58 -8.33 5.36
CA GLN A 271 -7.53 -7.50 6.56
C GLN A 271 -8.91 -6.95 6.94
N VAL A 272 -9.79 -6.75 5.95
CA VAL A 272 -11.17 -6.28 6.14
C VAL A 272 -12.09 -7.11 5.26
N HIS A 273 -13.04 -7.81 5.87
CA HIS A 273 -14.08 -8.55 5.18
C HIS A 273 -15.22 -7.59 4.80
N HIS A 274 -15.63 -7.60 3.53
CA HIS A 274 -16.74 -6.75 3.05
C HIS A 274 -16.56 -5.29 3.49
N ASP A 275 -15.44 -4.66 3.11
CA ASP A 275 -15.14 -3.29 3.53
C ASP A 275 -16.23 -2.31 3.11
N ILE A 276 -16.65 -1.45 4.03
CA ILE A 276 -17.60 -0.35 3.86
C ILE A 276 -17.09 0.93 4.53
N TRP A 277 -15.76 1.01 4.76
CA TRP A 277 -15.10 2.10 5.48
C TRP A 277 -13.97 2.76 4.69
N ASP A 278 -13.61 2.21 3.52
CA ASP A 278 -12.43 2.58 2.75
C ASP A 278 -11.14 2.26 3.52
N TYR A 279 -11.04 1.02 4.02
CA TYR A 279 -9.90 0.54 4.82
C TYR A 279 -8.97 -0.37 4.02
N ASP A 280 -8.60 0.11 2.83
CA ASP A 280 -7.59 -0.52 1.99
C ASP A 280 -6.25 -0.79 2.71
N ALA A 281 -5.58 -1.86 2.25
CA ALA A 281 -4.19 -2.12 2.56
C ALA A 281 -3.31 -1.08 1.83
N ALA A 282 -3.19 0.09 2.44
CA ALA A 282 -2.65 1.30 1.85
C ALA A 282 -1.12 1.42 1.95
N SER A 283 -0.48 0.67 2.85
CA SER A 283 0.97 0.69 3.02
C SER A 283 1.66 -0.35 2.12
N PRO A 284 2.89 -0.09 1.65
CA PRO A 284 3.61 -1.08 0.88
C PRO A 284 3.99 -2.27 1.79
N PRO A 285 3.87 -3.52 1.32
CA PRO A 285 4.34 -4.67 2.07
C PRO A 285 5.85 -4.57 2.35
N LEU A 286 6.27 -4.98 3.55
CA LEU A 286 7.67 -5.01 3.96
C LEU A 286 8.11 -6.43 4.29
N LEU A 287 9.24 -6.87 3.74
CA LEU A 287 9.88 -8.14 4.09
C LEU A 287 10.88 -7.93 5.22
N PHE A 288 10.75 -8.70 6.29
CA PHE A 288 11.66 -8.70 7.43
C PHE A 288 11.57 -10.04 8.19
N ASP A 289 12.45 -10.27 9.16
CA ASP A 289 12.43 -11.52 9.93
C ASP A 289 11.97 -11.28 11.36
N VAL A 290 11.09 -12.17 11.84
CA VAL A 290 10.58 -12.24 13.21
C VAL A 290 11.33 -13.35 13.92
N ALA A 291 12.35 -13.00 14.71
CA ALA A 291 13.19 -13.96 15.41
C ALA A 291 13.77 -15.08 14.51
N GLY A 292 14.11 -14.74 13.26
CA GLY A 292 14.62 -15.67 12.25
C GLY A 292 13.57 -16.32 11.36
N GLN A 293 12.28 -16.13 11.65
CA GLN A 293 11.19 -16.56 10.77
C GLN A 293 10.90 -15.49 9.70
N PRO A 294 10.93 -15.83 8.39
CA PRO A 294 10.62 -14.89 7.32
C PRO A 294 9.18 -14.38 7.41
N ALA A 295 9.03 -13.07 7.55
CA ALA A 295 7.74 -12.39 7.68
C ALA A 295 7.51 -11.33 6.60
N VAL A 296 6.26 -11.15 6.21
CA VAL A 296 5.80 -9.98 5.47
C VAL A 296 4.85 -9.20 6.38
N GLY A 297 4.97 -7.88 6.40
CA GLY A 297 4.07 -7.05 7.17
C GLY A 297 3.58 -5.83 6.42
N GLU A 298 2.40 -5.37 6.83
CA GLU A 298 1.72 -4.20 6.29
C GLU A 298 0.94 -3.55 7.44
N ALA A 299 1.02 -2.22 7.55
CA ALA A 299 0.36 -1.44 8.57
C ALA A 299 -0.44 -0.32 7.90
N GLY A 300 -1.64 -0.64 7.41
CA GLY A 300 -2.47 0.27 6.64
C GLY A 300 -3.60 0.93 7.43
N LYS A 301 -4.75 1.08 6.76
CA LYS A 301 -5.83 1.95 7.23
C LYS A 301 -6.56 1.43 8.47
N THR A 302 -6.51 0.14 8.78
CA THR A 302 -7.18 -0.41 9.98
C THR A 302 -6.54 0.02 11.30
N GLY A 303 -5.30 0.53 11.28
CA GLY A 303 -4.57 0.86 12.50
C GLY A 303 -3.95 -0.35 13.23
N PHE A 304 -3.99 -1.53 12.61
CA PHE A 304 -3.28 -2.74 13.03
C PHE A 304 -2.06 -3.01 12.13
N PHE A 305 -0.97 -3.48 12.72
CA PHE A 305 0.17 -3.98 11.96
C PHE A 305 0.04 -5.49 11.77
N TYR A 306 -0.33 -5.91 10.55
CA TYR A 306 -0.44 -7.33 10.21
C TYR A 306 0.96 -7.88 9.93
N ILE A 307 1.33 -8.96 10.63
CA ILE A 307 2.62 -9.64 10.44
C ILE A 307 2.33 -11.10 10.11
N LEU A 308 2.64 -11.48 8.88
CA LEU A 308 2.30 -12.78 8.32
C LEU A 308 3.56 -13.57 7.97
N ASP A 309 3.48 -14.88 8.12
CA ASP A 309 4.46 -15.82 7.58
C ASP A 309 4.55 -15.68 6.05
N ARG A 310 5.75 -15.49 5.50
CA ARG A 310 5.91 -15.28 4.05
C ARG A 310 5.50 -16.48 3.21
N GLU A 311 5.57 -17.69 3.76
CA GLU A 311 5.32 -18.91 3.00
C GLU A 311 3.85 -19.27 2.95
N SER A 312 3.16 -19.15 4.08
CA SER A 312 1.78 -19.61 4.26
C SER A 312 0.75 -18.48 4.28
N GLY A 313 1.16 -17.25 4.60
CA GLY A 313 0.24 -16.13 4.86
C GLY A 313 -0.44 -16.20 6.23
N ALA A 314 -0.08 -17.17 7.08
CA ALA A 314 -0.63 -17.27 8.42
C ALA A 314 -0.12 -16.12 9.31
N PRO A 315 -0.97 -15.51 10.16
CA PRO A 315 -0.52 -14.51 11.12
C PRO A 315 0.52 -15.08 12.10
N LEU A 316 1.66 -14.40 12.24
CA LEU A 316 2.67 -14.74 13.26
C LEU A 316 2.26 -14.28 14.66
N PHE A 317 1.35 -13.31 14.72
CA PHE A 317 0.71 -12.83 15.93
C PHE A 317 -0.80 -12.94 15.74
N PRO A 318 -1.58 -13.33 16.76
CA PRO A 318 -3.02 -13.57 16.61
C PRO A 318 -3.78 -12.33 16.11
N CYS A 319 -4.59 -12.54 15.07
CA CYS A 319 -5.63 -11.62 14.61
C CYS A 319 -6.97 -12.37 14.54
N PRO A 320 -7.58 -12.72 15.69
CA PRO A 320 -8.81 -13.51 15.72
C PRO A 320 -9.98 -12.80 15.07
N GLU A 321 -10.87 -13.59 14.46
CA GLU A 321 -12.19 -13.15 14.02
C GLU A 321 -12.99 -12.65 15.22
N THR A 322 -13.28 -11.35 15.21
CA THR A 322 -13.95 -10.66 16.31
C THR A 322 -15.32 -10.17 15.84
N PRO A 323 -16.41 -10.45 16.57
CA PRO A 323 -17.74 -9.98 16.22
C PRO A 323 -17.83 -8.46 16.06
N VAL A 324 -18.53 -8.03 15.01
CA VAL A 324 -18.82 -6.63 14.71
C VAL A 324 -20.32 -6.43 14.45
N PRO A 325 -20.86 -5.21 14.62
CA PRO A 325 -22.28 -4.95 14.42
C PRO A 325 -22.74 -5.13 12.96
N PRO A 326 -24.00 -5.54 12.71
CA PRO A 326 -24.56 -5.56 11.37
C PRO A 326 -24.83 -4.13 10.85
N SER A 327 -25.02 -3.99 9.54
CA SER A 327 -25.53 -2.74 8.94
C SER A 327 -27.06 -2.64 9.12
N ASP A 328 -27.55 -1.40 9.25
CA ASP A 328 -28.98 -1.07 9.25
C ASP A 328 -29.40 -0.33 7.95
N VAL A 329 -28.49 -0.26 6.98
CA VAL A 329 -28.69 0.49 5.75
C VAL A 329 -29.48 -0.35 4.76
N VAL A 330 -30.49 0.30 4.16
CA VAL A 330 -31.29 -0.25 3.07
C VAL A 330 -31.22 0.70 1.88
N ALA A 331 -30.88 0.15 0.71
CA ALA A 331 -30.82 0.86 -0.57
C ALA A 331 -32.20 1.38 -1.02
N PRO A 332 -32.26 2.38 -1.93
CA PRO A 332 -33.51 2.90 -2.46
C PRO A 332 -34.40 1.87 -3.17
N ASP A 333 -33.82 0.78 -3.68
CA ASP A 333 -34.54 -0.32 -4.33
C ASP A 333 -35.02 -1.41 -3.36
N GLY A 334 -34.76 -1.24 -2.05
CA GLY A 334 -35.14 -2.18 -1.01
C GLY A 334 -34.07 -3.23 -0.68
N THR A 335 -32.89 -3.17 -1.29
CA THR A 335 -31.79 -4.10 -0.98
C THR A 335 -31.16 -3.77 0.37
N ASP A 336 -31.12 -4.74 1.29
CA ASP A 336 -30.42 -4.61 2.56
C ASP A 336 -28.90 -4.63 2.35
N GLU A 337 -28.17 -3.75 3.03
CA GLU A 337 -26.71 -3.75 3.01
C GLU A 337 -26.16 -4.95 3.79
N ALA A 338 -25.33 -5.76 3.12
CA ALA A 338 -24.58 -6.79 3.81
C ALA A 338 -23.49 -6.18 4.71
N ALA A 339 -23.15 -6.85 5.79
CA ALA A 339 -21.94 -6.57 6.56
C ALA A 339 -21.33 -7.89 7.00
N SER A 340 -19.99 -7.96 7.07
CA SER A 340 -19.35 -9.16 7.62
C SER A 340 -19.68 -9.29 9.12
N PRO A 341 -20.04 -10.49 9.63
CA PRO A 341 -20.33 -10.69 11.05
C PRO A 341 -19.08 -10.57 11.94
N THR A 342 -17.90 -10.77 11.36
CA THR A 342 -16.61 -10.68 12.07
C THR A 342 -15.57 -9.94 11.24
N GLN A 343 -14.54 -9.44 11.93
CA GLN A 343 -13.34 -8.88 11.32
C GLN A 343 -12.09 -9.44 12.00
N PRO A 344 -10.97 -9.61 11.30
CA PRO A 344 -9.71 -10.02 11.91
C PRO A 344 -9.13 -8.84 12.71
N VAL A 345 -9.03 -9.01 14.03
CA VAL A 345 -8.58 -7.94 14.93
C VAL A 345 -7.30 -8.38 15.64
N CYS A 346 -6.16 -7.88 15.15
CA CYS A 346 -4.84 -8.21 15.69
C CYS A 346 -4.70 -7.79 17.15
N GLU A 347 -3.99 -8.61 17.93
CA GLU A 347 -3.78 -8.39 19.37
C GLU A 347 -3.37 -6.95 19.74
N PRO A 348 -3.64 -6.48 20.98
CA PRO A 348 -3.39 -5.09 21.38
C PRO A 348 -1.97 -4.57 21.12
N GLY A 349 -0.95 -5.45 21.14
CA GLY A 349 0.43 -5.08 20.86
C GLY A 349 0.72 -4.65 19.41
N LEU A 350 -0.20 -4.93 18.48
CA LEU A 350 -0.09 -4.58 17.06
C LEU A 350 -0.91 -3.35 16.66
N GLN A 351 -1.67 -2.77 17.59
CA GLN A 351 -2.40 -1.54 17.34
C GLN A 351 -1.47 -0.33 17.45
N PHE A 352 -1.29 0.43 16.37
CA PHE A 352 -0.33 1.54 16.34
C PHE A 352 -0.94 2.93 16.45
N VAL A 353 -2.26 3.06 16.34
CA VAL A 353 -3.01 4.30 16.62
C VAL A 353 -4.06 4.05 17.71
N PRO A 354 -4.43 5.06 18.51
CA PRO A 354 -5.61 4.94 19.36
C PRO A 354 -6.84 4.65 18.48
N LEU A 355 -7.65 3.67 18.86
CA LEU A 355 -8.97 3.39 18.26
C LEU A 355 -9.79 2.58 19.27
N LEU A 356 -11.12 2.61 19.11
CA LEU A 356 -12.01 1.75 19.88
C LEU A 356 -12.05 0.37 19.23
N ARG A 357 -11.64 -0.65 19.98
CA ARG A 357 -11.58 -2.03 19.50
C ARG A 357 -12.98 -2.66 19.51
N PRO A 358 -13.32 -3.53 18.54
CA PRO A 358 -14.56 -4.31 18.56
C PRO A 358 -14.49 -5.46 19.58
N GLY A 359 -15.57 -6.23 19.71
CA GLY A 359 -15.65 -7.38 20.63
C GLY A 359 -15.97 -7.04 22.08
N GLY A 360 -16.22 -5.76 22.39
CA GLY A 360 -16.77 -5.32 23.68
C GLY A 360 -18.28 -5.51 23.79
N PRO A 361 -18.92 -4.95 24.83
CA PRO A 361 -20.37 -4.87 24.93
C PRO A 361 -21.00 -4.25 23.66
N PRO A 362 -22.29 -4.51 23.38
CA PRO A 362 -22.99 -3.87 22.26
C PRO A 362 -22.72 -2.35 22.23
N PRO A 363 -22.35 -1.78 21.08
CA PRO A 363 -22.02 -0.37 21.00
C PRO A 363 -23.23 0.48 21.41
N ASP A 364 -23.00 1.48 22.27
CA ASP A 364 -24.04 2.44 22.65
C ASP A 364 -24.30 3.40 21.48
N PRO A 365 -25.48 3.41 20.85
CA PRO A 365 -25.78 4.29 19.72
C PRO A 365 -25.61 5.79 20.04
N GLY A 366 -25.69 6.18 21.31
CA GLY A 366 -25.47 7.55 21.78
C GLY A 366 -24.01 7.92 22.04
N ALA A 367 -23.07 6.97 21.94
CA ALA A 367 -21.67 7.24 22.20
C ALA A 367 -21.07 8.21 21.18
N ALA A 368 -20.18 9.09 21.66
CA ALA A 368 -19.49 10.07 20.83
C ALA A 368 -18.59 9.43 19.74
N ARG A 369 -18.23 8.15 19.91
CA ARG A 369 -17.43 7.36 18.98
C ARG A 369 -17.75 5.89 19.14
N GLN A 370 -17.78 5.16 18.03
CA GLN A 370 -18.01 3.73 17.97
C GLN A 370 -16.70 2.96 17.70
N PRO A 371 -16.67 1.64 17.96
CA PRO A 371 -15.59 0.76 17.48
C PRO A 371 -15.30 0.91 15.98
N ILE A 372 -14.04 0.71 15.58
CA ILE A 372 -13.55 0.95 14.19
C ILE A 372 -14.42 0.30 13.09
N PHE A 373 -14.95 -0.90 13.34
CA PHE A 373 -15.75 -1.66 12.37
C PHE A 373 -17.25 -1.56 12.63
N THR A 374 -17.73 -0.47 13.21
CA THR A 374 -19.17 -0.19 13.23
C THR A 374 -19.60 0.35 11.85
N PRO A 375 -20.57 -0.29 11.18
CA PRO A 375 -21.00 0.11 9.83
C PRO A 375 -21.45 1.58 9.73
N PRO A 376 -21.27 2.22 8.56
CA PRO A 376 -21.93 3.49 8.26
C PRO A 376 -23.44 3.39 8.49
N SER A 377 -24.07 4.49 8.91
CA SER A 377 -25.54 4.56 9.03
C SER A 377 -26.09 5.78 8.30
N LYS A 378 -27.40 5.81 8.07
CA LYS A 378 -28.07 6.97 7.44
C LYS A 378 -27.99 8.25 8.29
N ASN A 379 -27.85 8.10 9.61
CA ASN A 379 -27.75 9.21 10.56
C ASN A 379 -26.30 9.60 10.88
N GLY A 380 -25.33 8.80 10.43
CA GLY A 380 -23.91 9.01 10.70
C GLY A 380 -23.43 8.20 11.89
N VAL A 381 -22.27 7.55 11.73
CA VAL A 381 -21.54 6.91 12.81
C VAL A 381 -20.13 7.47 12.87
N ILE A 382 -19.66 7.87 14.06
CA ILE A 382 -18.30 8.38 14.23
C ILE A 382 -17.37 7.22 14.56
N VAL A 383 -16.40 6.94 13.69
CA VAL A 383 -15.31 5.97 13.94
C VAL A 383 -13.94 6.63 13.77
N GLN A 384 -12.91 5.97 14.29
CA GLN A 384 -11.49 6.32 14.10
C GLN A 384 -10.78 5.05 13.67
N PRO A 385 -9.93 5.09 12.63
CA PRO A 385 -9.11 6.22 12.15
C PRO A 385 -9.57 7.01 10.91
N SER A 386 -10.86 6.93 10.54
CA SER A 386 -11.46 7.56 9.34
C SER A 386 -10.95 7.01 8.01
N VAL A 387 -11.46 7.53 6.90
CA VAL A 387 -11.09 7.20 5.52
C VAL A 387 -9.59 7.35 5.24
N TYR A 388 -8.90 8.22 6.00
CA TYR A 388 -7.45 8.33 5.95
C TYR A 388 -6.71 7.18 6.65
N GLY A 389 -7.43 6.34 7.37
CA GLY A 389 -6.86 5.20 8.03
C GLY A 389 -5.91 5.51 9.19
N GLY A 390 -5.47 4.44 9.84
CA GLY A 390 -4.45 4.49 10.88
C GLY A 390 -3.11 4.84 10.29
N SER A 391 -2.79 4.35 9.09
CA SER A 391 -1.69 4.78 8.24
C SER A 391 -2.12 4.64 6.79
N GLU A 392 -1.68 5.57 5.95
CA GLU A 392 -1.90 5.54 4.50
C GLU A 392 -0.72 4.85 3.80
N TRP A 393 -0.13 5.53 2.81
CA TRP A 393 0.99 5.13 1.98
C TRP A 393 2.35 5.12 2.69
N SER A 394 2.39 5.46 3.98
CA SER A 394 3.65 5.64 4.71
C SER A 394 4.31 4.28 4.96
N PRO A 395 5.51 4.00 4.41
CA PRO A 395 6.16 2.72 4.61
C PRO A 395 6.49 2.44 6.08
N VAL A 396 6.32 1.19 6.49
CA VAL A 396 6.87 0.69 7.76
C VAL A 396 8.39 0.60 7.67
N ALA A 397 9.10 0.98 8.73
CA ALA A 397 10.54 0.78 8.84
C ALA A 397 10.87 -0.25 9.92
N CYS A 398 11.61 -1.30 9.59
CA CYS A 398 12.06 -2.31 10.57
C CYS A 398 13.54 -2.16 10.90
N HIS A 399 13.87 -2.17 12.19
CA HIS A 399 15.23 -2.28 12.68
C HIS A 399 15.50 -3.73 13.16
N PRO A 400 16.14 -4.58 12.34
CA PRO A 400 16.23 -6.01 12.61
C PRO A 400 17.00 -6.33 13.90
N ALA A 401 18.08 -5.60 14.21
CA ALA A 401 18.85 -5.86 15.44
C ALA A 401 18.04 -5.60 16.73
N LEU A 402 17.26 -4.51 16.75
CA LEU A 402 16.39 -4.15 17.87
C LEU A 402 15.12 -5.01 17.92
N GLY A 403 14.71 -5.62 16.81
CA GLY A 403 13.43 -6.31 16.70
C GLY A 403 12.25 -5.35 16.84
N LEU A 404 12.36 -4.17 16.23
CA LEU A 404 11.35 -3.12 16.27
C LEU A 404 10.92 -2.74 14.86
N ALA A 405 9.62 -2.57 14.66
CA ALA A 405 9.02 -1.90 13.53
C ALA A 405 8.56 -0.50 13.96
N PHE A 406 8.76 0.51 13.12
CA PHE A 406 8.32 1.88 13.34
C PHE A 406 7.23 2.20 12.34
N VAL A 407 6.06 2.57 12.85
CA VAL A 407 4.86 2.88 12.06
C VAL A 407 4.45 4.32 12.33
N SER A 408 4.30 5.11 11.27
CA SER A 408 3.71 6.45 11.34
C SER A 408 2.20 6.31 11.31
N GLY A 409 1.50 6.87 12.29
CA GLY A 409 0.05 6.78 12.36
C GLY A 409 -0.66 8.13 12.30
N VAL A 410 -1.86 8.12 11.74
CA VAL A 410 -2.81 9.24 11.65
C VAL A 410 -3.92 8.99 12.67
N VAL A 411 -4.25 10.02 13.44
CA VAL A 411 -5.36 10.01 14.39
C VAL A 411 -6.38 11.01 13.88
N GLN A 412 -7.42 10.52 13.20
CA GLN A 412 -8.40 11.38 12.56
C GLN A 412 -9.76 10.68 12.61
N PRO A 413 -10.75 11.15 13.40
CA PRO A 413 -12.09 10.59 13.34
C PRO A 413 -12.87 11.08 12.11
N ALA A 414 -13.86 10.32 11.67
CA ALA A 414 -14.86 10.78 10.70
C ALA A 414 -16.25 10.25 11.04
N SER A 415 -17.27 11.02 10.70
CA SER A 415 -18.66 10.59 10.69
C SER A 415 -18.98 9.96 9.35
N TYR A 416 -19.24 8.67 9.31
CA TYR A 416 -19.62 7.92 8.11
C TYR A 416 -21.13 7.93 7.95
N ILE A 417 -21.60 8.64 6.92
CA ILE A 417 -23.01 8.74 6.57
C ILE A 417 -23.26 7.93 5.29
N ALA A 418 -24.06 6.88 5.40
CA ALA A 418 -24.42 6.02 4.28
C ALA A 418 -25.24 6.79 3.23
N ARG A 419 -24.90 6.62 1.95
CA ARG A 419 -25.63 7.20 0.81
C ARG A 419 -25.73 6.17 -0.33
N PRO A 420 -26.53 5.10 -0.14
CA PRO A 420 -26.56 4.00 -1.08
C PRO A 420 -26.89 4.43 -2.50
N GLU A 421 -26.30 3.73 -3.45
CA GLU A 421 -26.37 4.06 -4.84
C GLU A 421 -27.70 3.68 -5.49
N ARG A 422 -28.14 4.52 -6.43
CA ARG A 422 -29.33 4.24 -7.26
C ARG A 422 -29.00 3.52 -8.56
N GLN A 423 -27.75 3.66 -9.01
CA GLN A 423 -27.19 3.03 -10.22
C GLN A 423 -25.66 3.18 -10.17
N PRO A 424 -24.89 2.28 -10.82
CA PRO A 424 -23.44 2.40 -10.94
C PRO A 424 -23.02 3.63 -11.75
N ARG A 425 -21.78 4.08 -11.54
CA ARG A 425 -21.17 5.19 -12.29
C ARG A 425 -19.68 4.92 -12.60
N PRO A 426 -19.35 3.91 -13.42
CA PRO A 426 -17.97 3.63 -13.80
C PRO A 426 -17.26 4.85 -14.40
N GLY A 427 -16.01 5.07 -13.99
CA GLY A 427 -15.18 6.19 -14.43
C GLY A 427 -15.55 7.55 -13.84
N ARG A 428 -16.48 7.60 -12.88
CA ARG A 428 -16.80 8.83 -12.13
C ARG A 428 -16.46 8.64 -10.66
N TYR A 429 -15.83 9.67 -10.10
CA TYR A 429 -15.49 9.69 -8.68
C TYR A 429 -16.73 9.51 -7.81
N ARG A 430 -16.75 8.48 -6.97
CA ARG A 430 -17.85 8.13 -6.10
C ARG A 430 -17.41 7.22 -4.96
N PHE A 431 -17.75 7.66 -3.75
CA PHE A 431 -17.44 6.92 -2.52
C PHE A 431 -18.56 5.96 -2.07
N GLY A 432 -19.81 6.10 -2.54
CA GLY A 432 -20.96 5.33 -2.01
C GLY A 432 -21.49 5.85 -0.65
N GLY A 433 -20.87 6.89 -0.09
CA GLY A 433 -21.23 7.47 1.19
C GLY A 433 -20.61 8.85 1.36
N LEU A 434 -20.71 9.40 2.57
CA LEU A 434 -20.04 10.62 2.96
C LEU A 434 -19.22 10.40 4.24
N PRO A 435 -17.88 10.30 4.14
CA PRO A 435 -17.00 10.35 5.29
C PRO A 435 -16.75 11.81 5.67
N ALA A 436 -17.49 12.33 6.65
CA ALA A 436 -17.31 13.69 7.15
C ALA A 436 -16.22 13.74 8.24
N LEU A 437 -15.01 14.12 7.83
CA LEU A 437 -13.84 14.27 8.70
C LEU A 437 -14.12 15.21 9.88
N LYS A 438 -13.70 14.82 11.08
CA LYS A 438 -13.80 15.67 12.28
C LYS A 438 -12.54 16.50 12.45
N LEU A 439 -12.64 17.82 12.40
CA LEU A 439 -11.47 18.69 12.59
C LEU A 439 -10.97 18.75 14.05
N SER A 440 -11.75 18.19 14.99
CA SER A 440 -11.34 17.98 16.38
C SER A 440 -10.72 16.59 16.57
N ASP A 441 -9.91 16.43 17.62
CA ASP A 441 -9.22 15.17 17.96
C ASP A 441 -8.26 14.65 16.87
N VAL A 442 -7.72 15.57 16.08
CA VAL A 442 -6.72 15.26 15.04
C VAL A 442 -5.32 15.17 15.65
N GLY A 443 -4.57 14.16 15.26
CA GLY A 443 -3.20 13.96 15.70
C GLY A 443 -2.45 12.95 14.85
N GLY A 444 -1.29 12.54 15.35
CA GLY A 444 -0.49 11.48 14.74
C GLY A 444 0.29 10.73 15.81
N THR A 445 0.80 9.57 15.42
CA THR A 445 1.64 8.71 16.26
C THR A 445 2.91 8.34 15.49
N LEU A 446 3.98 8.05 16.21
CA LEU A 446 5.10 7.27 15.71
C LEU A 446 5.29 6.14 16.70
N THR A 447 4.86 4.94 16.30
CA THR A 447 4.75 3.80 17.21
C THR A 447 5.83 2.79 16.89
N ALA A 448 6.59 2.40 17.92
CA ALA A 448 7.53 1.29 17.84
C ALA A 448 6.84 0.00 18.29
N ILE A 449 6.64 -0.95 17.38
CA ILE A 449 6.06 -2.27 17.64
C ILE A 449 7.18 -3.30 17.74
N ARG A 450 7.12 -4.15 18.74
CA ARG A 450 8.08 -5.26 18.89
C ARG A 450 7.73 -6.38 17.91
N THR A 451 8.68 -6.75 17.06
CA THR A 451 8.54 -7.81 16.06
C THR A 451 9.18 -9.12 16.50
N ARG A 452 9.39 -9.30 17.80
CA ARG A 452 9.83 -10.57 18.40
C ARG A 452 8.93 -10.89 19.57
N PRO A 453 8.41 -12.13 19.69
CA PRO A 453 7.71 -12.53 20.90
C PRO A 453 8.59 -12.21 22.12
N PRO A 454 8.00 -11.87 23.28
CA PRO A 454 8.80 -11.76 24.48
C PRO A 454 9.54 -13.09 24.66
N ALA A 455 10.88 -13.04 24.74
CA ALA A 455 11.60 -14.11 25.42
C ALA A 455 10.91 -14.30 26.79
N PRO A 456 10.77 -15.52 27.33
CA PRO A 456 10.11 -15.71 28.61
C PRO A 456 10.85 -14.87 29.67
N TRP A 457 10.27 -13.72 29.98
CA TRP A 457 10.71 -12.83 31.04
C TRP A 457 9.50 -12.70 31.94
N TRP A 458 9.54 -13.48 33.01
CA TRP A 458 8.66 -13.30 34.15
C TRP A 458 8.83 -11.86 34.66
N GLY A 459 7.74 -11.08 34.64
CA GLY A 459 7.62 -9.86 35.43
C GLY A 459 7.59 -8.54 34.66
N ALA A 460 6.36 -8.09 34.42
CA ALA A 460 5.84 -6.72 34.49
C ALA A 460 5.22 -6.20 33.16
N PRO A 461 3.94 -5.78 33.19
CA PRO A 461 3.32 -5.11 32.05
C PRO A 461 4.01 -3.75 31.80
N TRP A 462 4.37 -3.50 30.54
CA TRP A 462 4.77 -2.17 30.11
C TRP A 462 3.49 -1.33 29.97
N PRO A 463 3.34 -0.19 30.69
CA PRO A 463 2.20 0.68 30.44
C PRO A 463 2.33 1.29 29.03
N PRO A 464 1.21 1.50 28.30
CA PRO A 464 1.23 2.21 27.03
C PRO A 464 1.80 3.61 27.29
N ARG A 465 3.01 3.89 26.77
CA ARG A 465 3.55 5.25 26.81
C ARG A 465 2.72 6.08 25.84
N ALA A 466 2.15 7.16 26.38
CA ALA A 466 1.22 8.05 25.70
C ALA A 466 1.73 8.52 24.33
N ALA A 467 0.86 8.42 23.32
CA ALA A 467 0.94 9.22 22.11
C ALA A 467 0.88 10.70 22.52
N SER A 468 1.90 11.50 22.16
CA SER A 468 1.80 12.94 22.29
C SER A 468 0.95 13.49 21.15
N SER A 469 -0.23 14.00 21.48
CA SER A 469 -1.03 14.85 20.60
C SER A 469 -0.27 16.16 20.33
N SER A 470 0.44 16.22 19.21
CA SER A 470 0.86 17.40 18.43
C SER A 470 2.21 17.12 17.77
N MET A 471 2.25 17.18 16.43
CA MET A 471 3.52 17.23 15.69
C MET A 471 4.37 18.48 16.03
N ALA A 472 3.86 19.42 16.83
CA ALA A 472 4.56 20.63 17.26
C ALA A 472 5.38 20.49 18.56
N LYS A 473 5.34 19.35 19.26
CA LYS A 473 6.25 19.06 20.38
C LYS A 473 6.82 17.67 20.23
N ALA A 474 7.86 17.55 19.41
CA ALA A 474 8.81 16.44 19.51
C ALA A 474 9.40 16.44 20.92
N ARG A 475 8.78 15.70 21.85
CA ARG A 475 9.43 15.36 23.12
C ARG A 475 10.65 14.52 22.76
N ARG A 476 11.80 14.93 23.29
CA ARG A 476 13.03 14.13 23.30
C ARG A 476 12.67 12.69 23.64
N TRP A 477 13.16 11.75 22.85
CA TRP A 477 13.24 10.34 23.22
C TRP A 477 13.93 10.26 24.59
N GLU A 478 13.19 9.99 25.67
CA GLU A 478 13.79 9.63 26.95
C GLU A 478 14.14 8.15 26.89
N GLU A 479 15.45 7.89 26.86
CA GLU A 479 16.02 6.55 27.04
C GLU A 479 15.38 5.86 28.27
N PRO A 480 15.01 4.58 28.18
CA PRO A 480 14.65 3.80 29.36
C PRO A 480 15.79 3.83 30.39
N SER A 481 15.46 4.11 31.64
CA SER A 481 16.39 4.11 32.80
C SER A 481 17.08 2.76 33.05
N SER A 482 16.71 1.69 32.33
CA SER A 482 17.39 0.40 32.36
C SER A 482 18.61 0.30 31.42
N LEU A 483 18.71 1.17 30.40
CA LEU A 483 19.86 1.22 29.49
C LEU A 483 21.01 2.09 30.02
N SER A 484 20.72 3.08 30.88
CA SER A 484 21.76 3.86 31.57
C SER A 484 22.58 2.99 32.54
N THR A 485 21.97 1.99 33.16
CA THR A 485 22.66 0.96 33.97
C THR A 485 23.60 0.07 33.16
N LEU A 486 23.30 -0.19 31.88
CA LEU A 486 24.19 -0.97 31.00
C LEU A 486 25.39 -0.15 30.50
N ARG A 487 25.25 1.18 30.35
CA ARG A 487 26.39 2.08 30.09
C ARG A 487 27.29 2.25 31.31
N ALA A 488 26.72 2.31 32.53
CA ALA A 488 27.50 2.38 33.77
C ALA A 488 28.23 1.06 34.10
N ALA A 489 27.65 -0.09 33.73
CA ALA A 489 28.30 -1.40 33.91
C ALA A 489 29.46 -1.63 32.93
N ARG A 490 29.45 -1.02 31.74
CA ARG A 490 30.55 -1.11 30.76
C ARG A 490 31.67 -0.10 30.99
N SER A 491 31.41 1.03 31.65
CA SER A 491 32.45 2.00 32.02
C SER A 491 33.23 1.59 33.28
N SER A 492 32.66 0.76 34.15
CA SER A 492 33.32 0.25 35.37
C SER A 492 34.18 -1.00 35.15
N SER A 493 34.03 -1.71 34.02
CA SER A 493 34.88 -2.87 33.69
C SER A 493 36.13 -2.52 32.86
N ALA A 494 36.32 -1.24 32.50
CA ALA A 494 37.44 -0.77 31.67
C ALA A 494 38.54 -0.02 32.45
N SER A 495 38.37 0.20 33.76
CA SER A 495 39.35 0.89 34.63
C SER A 495 40.07 -0.01 35.64
N GLY A 496 39.94 -1.33 35.53
CA GLY A 496 40.45 -2.31 36.52
C GLY A 496 41.60 -3.23 36.07
N ARG A 497 42.33 -2.91 34.99
CA ARG A 497 43.56 -3.64 34.60
C ARG A 497 44.67 -2.69 34.16
N ALA A 498 45.17 -1.90 35.10
CA ALA A 498 46.48 -1.27 35.06
C ALA A 498 46.88 -0.87 36.50
N ALA A 499 47.44 -1.81 37.26
CA ALA A 499 48.36 -1.65 38.40
C ALA A 499 48.31 -2.88 39.32
N ALA A 500 49.22 -3.82 39.07
CA ALA A 500 49.94 -4.68 40.03
C ALA A 500 50.72 -5.72 39.22
#